data_AF-W9AEV7-F1
#
_entry.id   AF-W9AEV7-F1
#
_cell.length_a   1.000
_cell.length_b   1.000
_cell.length_c   1.000
_cell.angle_alpha   90.00
_cell.angle_beta   90.00
_cell.angle_gamma   90.00
#
_symmetry.space_group_name_H-M   'P 1'
#
loop_
_entity.id
_entity.type
_entity.pdbx_description
1 polymer ?
#
loop_
_entity_poly.entity_id
_entity_poly.type
_entity_poly.pdbx_seq_one_letter_code
_entity_poly.pdbx_strand_id
1 'polypeptide(L)'
;MRLGFGWVLASLCWSGASVLVGAASFCWIGASLCWSGASILMGAASLCWIGASLLMGAAPLCWIGASVLVGAASLLMGAASLCWSGASLCWSGASVLMGAASFCWIGASLLGGELRLFTGLVRLFWWELRLFTKATRDFVRATRDFARAARDFVRVTREFVTASRDFARAARNFRDSPRDFMKTPRESLTLHTNL
;
A
#
# COMPACT_ATOMS: atom_id res chain seq x y z
N MET A 1 8.62 -9.92 11.40
CA MET A 1 7.64 -10.78 10.70
C MET A 1 7.31 -10.36 9.26
N ARG A 2 7.80 -9.22 8.71
CA ARG A 2 7.44 -8.76 7.34
C ARG A 2 8.22 -9.39 6.19
N LEU A 3 9.34 -10.09 6.46
CA LEU A 3 10.16 -10.69 5.41
C LEU A 3 9.54 -11.96 4.81
N GLY A 4 8.61 -12.64 5.49
CA GLY A 4 7.97 -13.85 4.95
C GLY A 4 6.95 -13.59 3.84
N PHE A 5 6.27 -12.44 3.88
CA PHE A 5 5.11 -12.20 3.00
C PHE A 5 5.51 -11.95 1.54
N GLY A 6 6.62 -11.24 1.30
CA GLY A 6 7.16 -11.01 -0.04
C GLY A 6 7.63 -12.30 -0.72
N TRP A 7 8.25 -13.21 0.04
CA TRP A 7 8.65 -14.52 -0.47
C TRP A 7 7.46 -15.42 -0.81
N VAL A 8 6.40 -15.39 0.00
CA VAL A 8 5.17 -16.14 -0.27
C VAL A 8 4.50 -15.65 -1.56
N LEU A 9 4.40 -14.33 -1.76
CA LEU A 9 3.85 -13.76 -3.00
C LEU A 9 4.72 -14.03 -4.23
N ALA A 10 6.04 -13.95 -4.11
CA ALA A 10 6.96 -14.29 -5.20
C ALA A 10 6.85 -15.79 -5.57
N SER A 11 6.79 -16.68 -4.57
CA SER A 11 6.58 -18.11 -4.78
C SER A 11 5.21 -18.40 -5.40
N LEU A 12 4.15 -17.70 -4.99
CA LEU A 12 2.82 -17.82 -5.60
C LEU A 12 2.81 -17.37 -7.06
N CYS A 13 3.46 -16.25 -7.39
CA CYS A 13 3.60 -15.79 -8.78
C CYS A 13 4.40 -16.78 -9.63
N TRP A 14 5.49 -17.33 -9.11
CA TRP A 14 6.29 -18.35 -9.81
C TRP A 14 5.48 -19.63 -10.03
N SER A 15 4.71 -20.05 -9.03
CA SER A 15 3.82 -21.21 -9.10
C SER A 15 2.67 -21.00 -10.07
N GLY A 16 2.09 -19.80 -10.12
CA GLY A 16 1.07 -19.43 -11.09
C GLY A 16 1.62 -19.43 -12.52
N ALA A 17 2.82 -18.89 -12.72
CA ALA A 17 3.50 -18.89 -14.02
C ALA A 17 3.83 -20.30 -14.51
N SER A 18 4.33 -21.18 -13.64
CA SER A 18 4.61 -22.57 -14.02
C SER A 18 3.35 -23.36 -14.35
N VAL A 19 2.25 -23.12 -13.63
CA VAL A 19 0.94 -23.70 -13.94
C VAL A 19 0.39 -23.20 -15.28
N LEU A 20 0.55 -21.91 -15.60
CA LEU A 20 0.16 -21.35 -16.90
C LEU A 20 0.93 -22.00 -18.06
N VAL A 21 2.24 -22.18 -17.91
CA VAL A 21 3.09 -22.84 -18.92
C VAL A 21 2.69 -24.30 -19.08
N GLY A 22 2.45 -25.01 -17.98
CA GLY A 22 1.94 -26.39 -18.00
C GLY A 22 0.60 -26.48 -18.72
N ALA A 23 -0.34 -25.62 -18.40
CA ALA A 23 -1.67 -25.61 -19.02
C ALA A 23 -1.63 -25.28 -20.52
N ALA A 24 -0.76 -24.35 -20.95
CA ALA A 24 -0.53 -24.06 -22.36
C ALA A 24 0.05 -25.28 -23.10
N SER A 25 0.94 -26.05 -22.46
CA SER A 25 1.49 -27.28 -23.03
C SER A 25 0.42 -28.36 -23.20
N PHE A 26 -0.51 -28.51 -22.25
CA PHE A 26 -1.66 -29.41 -22.37
C PHE A 26 -2.59 -29.02 -23.52
N CYS A 27 -2.88 -27.74 -23.70
CA CYS A 27 -3.67 -27.25 -24.84
C CYS A 27 -3.00 -27.55 -26.19
N TRP A 28 -1.67 -27.44 -26.26
CA TRP A 28 -0.93 -27.75 -27.49
C TRP A 28 -0.94 -29.25 -27.80
N ILE A 29 -0.78 -30.09 -26.78
CA ILE A 29 -0.91 -31.55 -26.91
C ILE A 29 -2.33 -31.94 -27.34
N GLY A 30 -3.35 -31.30 -26.77
CA GLY A 30 -4.74 -31.51 -27.20
C GLY A 30 -4.97 -31.12 -28.65
N ALA A 31 -4.45 -29.97 -29.09
CA ALA A 31 -4.56 -29.51 -30.48
C ALA A 31 -3.83 -30.43 -31.47
N SER A 32 -2.65 -30.96 -31.11
CA SER A 32 -1.91 -31.89 -31.97
C SER A 32 -2.59 -33.26 -32.08
N LEU A 33 -3.24 -33.72 -31.00
CA LEU A 33 -4.09 -34.92 -31.03
C LEU A 33 -5.32 -34.73 -31.92
N CYS A 34 -5.97 -33.56 -31.86
CA CYS A 34 -7.08 -33.23 -32.77
C CYS A 34 -6.64 -33.19 -34.24
N TRP A 35 -5.47 -32.61 -34.53
CA TRP A 35 -4.95 -32.58 -35.90
C TRP A 35 -4.60 -33.98 -36.39
N SER A 36 -3.90 -34.77 -35.57
CA SER A 36 -3.55 -36.15 -35.94
C SER A 36 -4.80 -37.01 -36.15
N GLY A 37 -5.81 -36.91 -35.27
CA GLY A 37 -7.12 -37.53 -35.47
C GLY A 37 -7.78 -37.09 -36.81
N ALA A 38 -7.81 -35.80 -37.11
CA ALA A 38 -8.37 -35.29 -38.38
C ALA A 38 -7.62 -35.83 -39.61
N SER A 39 -6.29 -35.95 -39.55
CA SER A 39 -5.49 -36.51 -40.65
C SER A 39 -5.74 -38.00 -40.86
N ILE A 40 -5.92 -38.77 -39.78
CA ILE A 40 -6.28 -40.20 -39.85
C ILE A 40 -7.70 -40.36 -40.41
N LEU A 41 -8.63 -39.47 -40.06
CA LEU A 41 -9.99 -39.41 -40.61
C LEU A 41 -9.98 -39.23 -42.13
N MET A 42 -9.17 -38.32 -42.65
CA MET A 42 -9.02 -38.10 -44.10
C MET A 42 -8.40 -39.32 -44.80
N GLY A 43 -7.40 -39.95 -44.18
CA GLY A 43 -6.81 -41.20 -44.67
C GLY A 43 -7.81 -42.35 -44.70
N ALA A 44 -8.59 -42.52 -43.64
CA ALA A 44 -9.62 -43.55 -43.57
C ALA A 44 -10.76 -43.32 -44.59
N ALA A 45 -11.16 -42.07 -44.82
CA ALA A 45 -12.12 -41.74 -45.88
C ALA A 45 -11.60 -42.11 -47.28
N SER A 46 -10.29 -41.92 -47.55
CA SER A 46 -9.68 -42.35 -48.80
C SER A 46 -9.63 -43.87 -48.95
N LEU A 47 -9.39 -44.62 -47.86
CA LEU A 47 -9.49 -46.08 -47.83
C LEU A 47 -10.92 -46.58 -48.06
N CYS A 48 -11.93 -45.90 -47.52
CA CYS A 48 -13.34 -46.20 -47.82
C CYS A 48 -13.65 -46.07 -49.32
N TRP A 49 -13.13 -45.04 -49.99
CA TRP A 49 -13.29 -44.86 -51.44
C TRP A 49 -12.63 -45.98 -52.24
N ILE A 50 -11.43 -46.41 -51.84
CA ILE A 50 -10.72 -47.53 -52.46
C ILE A 50 -11.49 -48.84 -52.25
N GLY A 51 -11.97 -49.10 -51.02
CA GLY A 51 -12.77 -50.28 -50.69
C GLY A 51 -14.09 -50.34 -51.47
N ALA A 52 -14.79 -49.20 -51.60
CA ALA A 52 -16.01 -49.09 -52.40
C ALA A 52 -15.74 -49.31 -53.90
N SER A 53 -14.62 -48.79 -54.42
CA SER A 53 -14.21 -48.99 -55.82
C SER A 53 -13.87 -50.46 -56.11
N LEU A 54 -13.24 -51.16 -55.16
CA LEU A 54 -12.93 -52.59 -55.25
C LEU A 54 -14.20 -53.47 -55.18
N LEU A 55 -15.19 -53.07 -54.38
CA LEU A 55 -16.50 -53.72 -54.29
C LEU A 55 -17.31 -53.62 -55.59
N MET A 56 -17.12 -52.56 -56.37
CA MET A 56 -17.75 -52.40 -57.70
C MET A 56 -17.05 -53.22 -58.81
N GLY A 57 -15.92 -53.87 -58.49
CA GLY A 57 -15.15 -54.71 -59.41
C GLY A 57 -15.60 -56.18 -59.47
N ALA A 58 -14.74 -57.06 -59.99
CA ALA A 58 -15.02 -58.49 -60.11
C ALA A 58 -15.19 -59.19 -58.74
N ALA A 59 -15.94 -60.30 -58.71
CA ALA A 59 -16.30 -61.06 -57.49
C ALA A 59 -15.18 -61.32 -56.45
N PRO A 60 -13.93 -61.67 -56.79
CA PRO A 60 -12.87 -61.85 -55.80
C PRO A 60 -12.41 -60.54 -55.13
N LEU A 61 -12.59 -59.39 -55.78
CA LEU A 61 -12.27 -58.06 -55.24
C LEU A 61 -13.30 -57.60 -54.21
N CYS A 62 -14.50 -58.17 -54.19
CA CYS A 62 -15.54 -57.81 -53.24
C CYS A 62 -15.17 -58.14 -51.78
N TRP A 63 -14.51 -59.28 -51.55
CA TRP A 63 -14.04 -59.66 -50.20
C TRP A 63 -12.95 -58.69 -49.71
N ILE A 64 -12.03 -58.32 -50.61
CA ILE A 64 -10.94 -57.37 -50.33
C ILE A 64 -11.51 -55.96 -50.10
N GLY A 65 -12.48 -55.53 -50.91
CA GLY A 65 -13.14 -54.25 -50.73
C GLY A 65 -13.92 -54.16 -49.40
N ALA A 66 -14.61 -55.23 -49.01
CA ALA A 66 -15.31 -55.30 -47.73
C ALA A 66 -14.36 -55.26 -46.53
N SER A 67 -13.23 -55.98 -46.56
CA SER A 67 -12.24 -55.94 -45.47
C SER A 67 -11.54 -54.59 -45.35
N VAL A 68 -11.26 -53.92 -46.47
CA VAL A 68 -10.72 -52.54 -46.50
C VAL A 68 -11.72 -51.56 -45.89
N LEU A 69 -13.03 -51.70 -46.17
CA LEU A 69 -14.06 -50.83 -45.63
C LEU A 69 -14.24 -51.00 -44.11
N VAL A 70 -14.14 -52.23 -43.60
CA VAL A 70 -14.16 -52.51 -42.15
C VAL A 70 -12.92 -51.93 -41.46
N GLY A 71 -11.74 -52.06 -42.08
CA GLY A 71 -10.51 -51.44 -41.58
C GLY A 71 -10.55 -49.91 -41.59
N ALA A 72 -11.17 -49.30 -42.60
CA ALA A 72 -11.36 -47.87 -42.65
C ALA A 72 -12.35 -47.38 -41.58
N ALA A 73 -13.45 -48.12 -41.34
CA ALA A 73 -14.40 -47.80 -40.28
C ALA A 73 -13.78 -47.84 -38.88
N SER A 74 -12.92 -48.82 -38.59
CA SER A 74 -12.21 -48.89 -37.31
C SER A 74 -11.19 -47.75 -37.13
N LEU A 75 -10.51 -47.35 -38.21
CA LEU A 75 -9.64 -46.17 -38.20
C LEU A 75 -10.41 -44.86 -37.97
N LEU A 76 -11.61 -44.71 -38.54
CA LEU A 76 -12.48 -43.55 -38.30
C LEU A 76 -12.91 -43.44 -36.83
N MET A 77 -13.26 -44.56 -36.21
CA MET A 77 -13.63 -44.61 -34.78
C MET A 77 -12.43 -44.26 -33.88
N GLY A 78 -11.25 -44.80 -34.21
CA GLY A 78 -9.99 -44.44 -33.54
C GLY A 78 -9.67 -42.95 -33.66
N ALA A 79 -9.74 -42.39 -34.86
CA ALA A 79 -9.52 -40.98 -35.13
C ALA A 79 -10.52 -40.06 -34.38
N ALA A 80 -11.80 -40.42 -34.34
CA ALA A 80 -12.82 -39.68 -33.60
C ALA A 80 -12.52 -39.67 -32.08
N SER A 81 -12.07 -40.80 -31.52
CA SER A 81 -11.67 -40.86 -30.11
C SER A 81 -10.42 -40.02 -29.80
N LEU A 82 -9.46 -39.94 -30.72
CA LEU A 82 -8.29 -39.06 -30.61
C LEU A 82 -8.69 -37.58 -30.64
N CYS A 83 -9.63 -37.20 -31.50
CA CYS A 83 -10.17 -35.83 -31.52
C CYS A 83 -10.92 -35.49 -30.22
N TRP A 84 -11.71 -36.42 -29.67
CA TRP A 84 -12.43 -36.19 -28.42
C TRP A 84 -11.48 -36.03 -27.24
N SER A 85 -10.47 -36.88 -27.14
CA SER A 85 -9.43 -36.79 -26.11
C SER A 85 -8.57 -35.53 -26.25
N GLY A 86 -8.25 -35.12 -27.48
CA GLY A 86 -7.60 -33.84 -27.74
C GLY A 86 -8.44 -32.65 -27.28
N ALA A 87 -9.73 -32.64 -27.60
CA ALA A 87 -10.65 -31.58 -27.19
C ALA A 87 -10.83 -31.51 -25.66
N SER A 88 -10.89 -32.66 -24.97
CA SER A 88 -11.00 -32.69 -23.50
C SER A 88 -9.72 -32.19 -22.82
N LEU A 89 -8.55 -32.46 -23.37
CA LEU A 89 -7.27 -31.92 -22.91
C LEU A 89 -7.17 -30.40 -23.13
N CYS A 90 -7.69 -29.90 -24.25
CA CYS A 90 -7.78 -28.44 -24.47
C CYS A 90 -8.70 -27.77 -23.45
N TRP A 91 -9.84 -28.38 -23.13
CA TRP A 91 -10.76 -27.82 -22.15
C TRP A 91 -10.16 -27.86 -20.73
N SER A 92 -9.51 -28.95 -20.34
CA SER A 92 -8.82 -29.03 -19.06
C SER A 92 -7.64 -28.06 -18.96
N GLY A 93 -6.87 -27.87 -20.04
CA GLY A 93 -5.84 -26.83 -20.09
C GLY A 93 -6.44 -25.42 -19.94
N ALA A 94 -7.55 -25.12 -20.62
CA ALA A 94 -8.24 -23.83 -20.50
C ALA A 94 -8.80 -23.57 -19.09
N SER A 95 -9.35 -24.58 -18.42
CA SER A 95 -9.86 -24.42 -17.06
C SER A 95 -8.74 -24.18 -16.04
N VAL A 96 -7.59 -24.85 -16.21
CA VAL A 96 -6.40 -24.61 -15.39
C VAL A 96 -5.82 -23.21 -15.64
N LEU A 97 -5.81 -22.71 -16.88
CA LEU A 97 -5.40 -21.34 -17.21
C LEU A 97 -6.27 -20.30 -16.49
N MET A 98 -7.60 -20.49 -16.53
CA MET A 98 -8.56 -19.61 -15.84
C MET A 98 -8.36 -19.64 -14.32
N GLY A 99 -8.12 -20.83 -13.76
CA GLY A 99 -7.78 -20.99 -12.35
C GLY A 99 -6.51 -20.23 -11.98
N ALA A 100 -5.42 -20.43 -12.72
CA ALA A 100 -4.14 -19.74 -12.47
C ALA A 100 -4.27 -18.21 -12.56
N ALA A 101 -5.00 -17.70 -13.55
CA ALA A 101 -5.27 -16.27 -13.69
C ALA A 101 -6.02 -15.70 -12.48
N SER A 102 -7.00 -16.44 -11.94
CA SER A 102 -7.73 -16.03 -10.73
C SER A 102 -6.83 -15.92 -9.50
N PHE A 103 -5.89 -16.87 -9.33
CA PHE A 103 -4.89 -16.81 -8.25
C PHE A 103 -3.95 -15.61 -8.39
N CYS A 104 -3.50 -15.29 -9.62
CA CYS A 104 -2.69 -14.11 -9.88
C CYS A 104 -3.42 -12.81 -9.50
N TRP A 105 -4.72 -12.71 -9.81
CA TRP A 105 -5.53 -11.54 -9.45
C TRP A 105 -5.65 -11.35 -7.93
N ILE A 106 -5.89 -12.44 -7.21
CA ILE A 106 -5.99 -12.43 -5.74
C ILE A 106 -4.65 -11.98 -5.13
N GLY A 107 -3.53 -12.50 -5.64
CA GLY A 107 -2.18 -12.09 -5.21
C GLY A 107 -1.92 -10.60 -5.43
N ALA A 108 -2.27 -10.08 -6.62
CA ALA A 108 -2.14 -8.66 -6.93
C ALA A 108 -3.02 -7.77 -6.02
N SER A 109 -4.24 -8.23 -5.72
CA SER A 109 -5.17 -7.50 -4.85
C SER A 109 -4.68 -7.42 -3.40
N LEU A 110 -4.11 -8.52 -2.87
CA LEU A 110 -3.49 -8.55 -1.54
C LEU A 110 -2.29 -7.61 -1.45
N LEU A 111 -1.41 -7.61 -2.46
CA LEU A 111 -0.28 -6.68 -2.55
C LEU A 111 -0.74 -5.21 -2.54
N GLY A 112 -1.77 -4.90 -3.31
CA GLY A 112 -2.37 -3.56 -3.33
C GLY A 112 -2.95 -3.16 -1.97
N GLY A 113 -3.58 -4.09 -1.26
CA GLY A 113 -4.10 -3.88 0.10
C GLY A 113 -3.01 -3.54 1.11
N GLU A 114 -1.94 -4.34 1.16
CA GLU A 114 -0.77 -4.10 2.03
C GLU A 114 -0.13 -2.72 1.78
N LEU A 115 0.06 -2.35 0.51
CA LEU A 115 0.59 -1.04 0.12
C LEU A 115 -0.33 0.12 0.56
N ARG A 116 -1.65 -0.06 0.48
CA ARG A 116 -2.63 0.92 0.98
C ARG A 116 -2.56 1.07 2.50
N LEU A 117 -2.43 -0.02 3.24
CA LEU A 117 -2.25 0.02 4.69
C LEU A 117 -0.94 0.72 5.07
N PHE A 118 0.16 0.38 4.38
CA PHE A 118 1.46 1.00 4.60
C PHE A 118 1.42 2.51 4.34
N THR A 119 0.88 2.93 3.20
CA THR A 119 0.72 4.36 2.88
C THR A 119 -0.20 5.08 3.87
N GLY A 120 -1.26 4.41 4.35
CA GLY A 120 -2.12 4.92 5.42
C GLY A 120 -1.36 5.15 6.73
N LEU A 121 -0.58 4.16 7.17
CA LEU A 121 0.26 4.27 8.37
C LEU A 121 1.30 5.37 8.27
N VAL A 122 1.97 5.51 7.13
CA VAL A 122 2.94 6.59 6.90
C VAL A 122 2.27 7.96 6.98
N ARG A 123 1.05 8.11 6.44
CA ARG A 123 0.28 9.35 6.54
C ARG A 123 -0.09 9.66 7.99
N LEU A 124 -0.57 8.68 8.75
CA LEU A 124 -0.90 8.83 10.17
C LEU A 124 0.34 9.21 10.99
N PHE A 125 1.47 8.55 10.74
CA PHE A 125 2.72 8.90 11.39
C PHE A 125 3.12 10.35 11.12
N TRP A 126 3.03 10.80 9.87
CA TRP A 126 3.33 12.18 9.50
C TRP A 126 2.36 13.19 10.13
N TRP A 127 1.08 12.83 10.21
CA TRP A 127 0.08 13.63 10.91
C TRP A 127 0.44 13.80 12.39
N GLU A 128 0.84 12.73 13.04
CA GLU A 128 1.17 12.76 14.46
C GLU A 128 2.49 13.47 14.76
N LEU A 129 3.48 13.32 13.86
CA LEU A 129 4.70 14.13 13.90
C LEU A 129 4.38 15.63 13.75
N ARG A 130 3.44 16.01 12.88
CA ARG A 130 2.99 17.41 12.74
C ARG A 130 2.27 17.92 13.99
N LEU A 131 1.45 17.09 14.61
CA LEU A 131 0.75 17.42 15.85
C LEU A 131 1.74 17.63 17.00
N PHE A 132 2.69 16.71 17.16
CA PHE A 132 3.75 16.81 18.16
C PHE A 132 4.63 18.05 17.97
N THR A 133 5.05 18.33 16.73
CA THR A 133 5.86 19.53 16.43
C THR A 133 5.09 20.83 16.67
N LYS A 134 3.77 20.83 16.49
CA LYS A 134 2.93 21.98 16.85
C LYS A 134 2.83 22.14 18.37
N ALA A 135 2.53 21.06 19.09
CA ALA A 135 2.43 21.06 20.55
C ALA A 135 3.73 21.52 21.23
N THR A 136 4.87 21.02 20.76
CA THR A 136 6.20 21.45 21.26
C THR A 136 6.46 22.93 21.00
N ARG A 137 6.07 23.46 19.83
CA ARG A 137 6.19 24.88 19.52
C ARG A 137 5.33 25.75 20.44
N ASP A 138 4.11 25.32 20.72
CA ASP A 138 3.20 26.05 21.61
C ASP A 138 3.67 26.00 23.06
N PHE A 139 4.24 24.87 23.52
CA PHE A 139 4.91 24.78 24.81
C PHE A 139 6.11 25.72 24.94
N VAL A 140 6.95 25.80 23.91
CA VAL A 140 8.10 26.73 23.88
C VAL A 140 7.64 28.20 23.91
N ARG A 141 6.49 28.52 23.31
CA ARG A 141 5.89 29.87 23.42
C ARG A 141 5.41 30.14 24.84
N ALA A 142 4.64 29.23 25.43
CA ALA A 142 4.13 29.37 26.79
C ALA A 142 5.25 29.57 27.82
N THR A 143 6.34 28.81 27.71
CA THR A 143 7.52 28.97 28.56
C THR A 143 8.22 30.32 28.37
N ARG A 144 8.31 30.83 27.14
CA ARG A 144 8.83 32.19 26.87
C ARG A 144 7.94 33.27 27.46
N ASP A 145 6.62 33.11 27.38
CA ASP A 145 5.66 34.08 27.91
C ASP A 145 5.72 34.12 29.44
N PHE A 146 5.80 32.96 30.08
CA PHE A 146 6.04 32.85 31.53
C PHE A 146 7.34 33.55 31.94
N ALA A 147 8.44 33.31 31.21
CA ALA A 147 9.73 33.97 31.49
C ALA A 147 9.70 35.49 31.27
N ARG A 148 8.80 36.02 30.42
CA ARG A 148 8.55 37.48 30.33
C ARG A 148 7.80 37.97 31.56
N ALA A 149 6.69 37.33 31.91
CA ALA A 149 5.90 37.70 33.09
C ALA A 149 6.72 37.71 34.39
N ALA A 150 7.61 36.71 34.57
CA ALA A 150 8.52 36.67 35.71
C ALA A 150 9.50 37.86 35.73
N ARG A 151 10.02 38.27 34.58
CA ARG A 151 10.90 39.46 34.48
C ARG A 151 10.14 40.75 34.79
N ASP A 152 8.90 40.87 34.32
CA ASP A 152 8.06 42.03 34.60
C ASP A 152 7.73 42.13 36.10
N PHE A 153 7.44 41.00 36.76
CA PHE A 153 7.25 40.96 38.21
C PHE A 153 8.50 41.41 38.98
N VAL A 154 9.69 40.94 38.58
CA VAL A 154 10.97 41.38 39.17
C VAL A 154 11.19 42.88 38.96
N ARG A 155 10.78 43.42 37.81
CA ARG A 155 10.86 44.85 37.53
C ARG A 155 9.96 45.66 38.45
N VAL A 156 8.69 45.27 38.58
CA VAL A 156 7.71 45.94 39.46
C VAL A 156 8.16 45.91 40.92
N THR A 157 8.67 44.78 41.40
CA THR A 157 9.19 44.68 42.78
C THR A 157 10.41 45.58 43.00
N ARG A 158 11.32 45.72 42.03
CA ARG A 158 12.41 46.70 42.12
C ARG A 158 11.91 48.15 42.17
N GLU A 159 10.92 48.49 41.34
CA GLU A 159 10.32 49.83 41.34
C GLU A 159 9.67 50.16 42.69
N PHE A 160 8.92 49.20 43.27
CA PHE A 160 8.34 49.34 44.61
C PHE A 160 9.40 49.55 45.71
N VAL A 161 10.49 48.78 45.69
CA VAL A 161 11.60 48.95 46.65
C VAL A 161 12.24 50.33 46.51
N THR A 162 12.36 50.83 45.28
CA THR A 162 12.92 52.16 45.02
C THR A 162 12.01 53.25 45.59
N ALA A 163 10.71 53.18 45.30
CA ALA A 163 9.71 54.10 45.85
C ALA A 163 9.69 54.09 47.38
N SER A 164 9.80 52.91 48.00
CA SER A 164 9.88 52.76 49.45
C SER A 164 11.11 53.45 50.05
N ARG A 165 12.28 53.37 49.38
CA ARG A 165 13.50 54.06 49.80
C ARG A 165 13.38 55.58 49.70
N ASP A 166 12.74 56.07 48.65
CA ASP A 166 12.52 57.51 48.45
C ASP A 166 11.55 58.07 49.48
N PHE A 167 10.47 57.36 49.79
CA PHE A 167 9.57 57.72 50.89
C PHE A 167 10.31 57.78 52.24
N ALA A 168 11.16 56.79 52.53
CA ALA A 168 11.96 56.79 53.75
C ALA A 168 12.99 57.95 53.80
N ARG A 169 13.56 58.37 52.66
CA ARG A 169 14.37 59.59 52.58
C ARG A 169 13.53 60.84 52.86
N ALA A 170 12.37 60.97 52.23
CA ALA A 170 11.47 62.10 52.46
C ALA A 170 11.06 62.23 53.93
N ALA A 171 10.71 61.11 54.58
CA ALA A 171 10.38 61.07 56.00
C ALA A 171 11.54 61.50 56.90
N ARG A 172 12.78 61.09 56.58
CA ARG A 172 13.98 61.57 57.31
C ARG A 172 14.19 63.07 57.14
N ASN A 173 14.11 63.57 55.90
CA ASN A 173 14.25 65.00 55.63
C ASN A 173 13.20 65.82 56.39
N PHE A 174 11.95 65.34 56.45
CA PHE A 174 10.88 65.99 57.21
C PHE A 174 11.16 66.00 58.72
N ARG A 175 11.72 64.91 59.26
CA ARG A 175 12.14 64.81 60.67
C ARG A 175 13.32 65.75 61.01
N ASP A 176 14.28 65.91 60.11
CA ASP A 176 15.45 66.75 60.33
C ASP A 176 15.18 68.25 60.03
N SER A 177 14.12 68.58 59.27
CA SER A 177 13.68 69.95 58.99
C SER A 177 13.48 70.84 60.24
N PRO A 178 12.81 70.40 61.33
CA PRO A 178 12.74 71.18 62.57
C PRO A 178 14.09 71.28 63.32
N ARG A 179 15.04 70.36 63.10
CA ARG A 179 16.39 70.46 63.68
C ARG A 179 17.23 71.55 63.01
N ASP A 180 17.06 71.77 61.72
CA ASP A 180 17.70 72.89 61.02
C ASP A 180 17.02 74.23 61.36
N PHE A 181 15.70 74.25 61.53
CA PHE A 181 14.95 75.39 62.08
C PHE A 181 15.35 75.76 63.52
N MET A 182 15.76 74.77 64.33
CA MET A 182 16.29 75.00 65.67
C MET A 182 17.78 75.38 65.69
N LYS A 183 18.51 75.17 64.59
CA LYS A 183 19.90 75.61 64.41
C LYS A 183 20.04 77.02 63.84
N THR A 184 19.00 77.58 63.24
CA THR A 184 18.94 79.02 62.90
C THR A 184 18.67 79.82 64.18
N PRO A 185 19.65 80.57 64.74
CA PRO A 185 19.41 81.37 65.91
C PRO A 185 18.69 82.67 65.50
N ARG A 186 17.56 82.96 66.16
CA ARG A 186 17.00 84.30 66.41
C ARG A 186 17.43 85.43 65.44
N GLU A 187 16.94 85.43 64.20
CA GLU A 187 16.88 86.67 63.39
C GLU A 187 15.47 87.29 63.35
N SER A 188 14.46 86.62 63.93
CA SER A 188 13.06 87.06 63.87
C SER A 188 12.58 87.96 65.04
N LEU A 189 13.42 88.30 66.02
CA LEU A 189 12.99 88.99 67.25
C LEU A 189 13.28 90.51 67.29
N THR A 190 13.64 91.14 66.16
CA THR A 190 13.94 92.59 66.10
C THR A 190 12.94 93.45 65.31
N LEU A 191 11.80 92.91 64.83
CA LEU A 191 10.90 93.67 63.94
C LEU A 191 9.60 94.23 64.55
N HIS A 192 9.32 94.08 65.85
CA HIS A 192 8.09 94.62 66.45
C HIS A 192 8.29 95.33 67.80
N THR A 193 9.22 96.30 67.86
CA THR A 193 9.27 97.34 68.92
C THR A 193 9.33 98.77 68.36
N ASN A 194 8.82 99.00 67.15
CA ASN A 194 8.54 100.35 66.67
C ASN A 194 7.13 100.41 66.08
N LEU A 195 6.15 100.68 66.96
CA LEU A 195 5.03 101.62 66.83
C LEU A 195 4.13 101.52 68.06
#